data_AF-A0A084SPX2-F1
#
_entry.id   AF-A0A084SPX2-F1
#
_cell.length_a   1.000
_cell.length_b   1.000
_cell.length_c   1.000
_cell.angle_alpha   90.00
_cell.angle_beta   90.00
_cell.angle_gamma   90.00
#
_symmetry.space_group_name_H-M   'P 1'
#
loop_
_entity.id
_entity.type
_entity.pdbx_description
1 polymer ?
#
loop_
_entity_poly.entity_id
_entity_poly.type
_entity_poly.pdbx_seq_one_letter_code
_entity_poly.pdbx_strand_id
1 'polypeptide(L)'
;MMSQDIQALFWSYGYVGVCVAAGELALRLGLSRELARKIIHVGVGFWIFGTLGLFESREFAVVPSATAAVANLYIHRKRLLKSVEAEPDNLGTFWFPVAYSVLVWLAWDRPAVAAGGVMAMAVGDAVASLVGRRFGRHRYETFHGEHKSLEGSLALCASTFVAVLAVLTWMPGVAPDMPRVPLALLCAVVATCAEALGTKGRDNLWVPLSAGAVLYLVPSTHAWGLGVGACIALAIGVLSWARGSLSPSGVLGALLVGTPVFGLAGAVGAAALLGFFISSSLLSKAFRARKAGVEEEYAKTGTRDLGQALANGGVAAVAAVLLGVTGDARYSLAMLGALVAANADTWATELGVLSRSPPRLVTTLRQVPPGTSGAVSGAGLLASTAGAAFVGGVAVLAGAPVALVPWLVLAGVAGSLVDSLLGATVQDVRWCDACGRETERRVHRCGRPARPLRGFSWLGNDTVNVVATAAGALVAFWA
;
A
#
# COMPACT_ATOMS: atom_id res chain seq x y z
N MET A 1 -49.06 10.52 -14.08
CA MET A 1 -47.99 9.75 -14.74
C MET A 1 -46.88 9.57 -13.71
N MET A 2 -46.41 8.35 -13.46
CA MET A 2 -45.38 8.10 -12.44
C MET A 2 -44.05 8.72 -12.91
N SER A 3 -43.35 9.49 -12.06
CA SER A 3 -42.07 10.07 -12.46
C SER A 3 -41.07 8.98 -12.82
N GLN A 4 -40.13 9.31 -13.71
CA GLN A 4 -39.13 8.36 -14.18
C GLN A 4 -38.31 7.78 -13.02
N ASP A 5 -37.92 8.61 -12.05
CA ASP A 5 -37.22 8.16 -10.84
C ASP A 5 -38.02 7.13 -10.03
N ILE A 6 -39.34 7.31 -9.90
CA ILE A 6 -40.18 6.33 -9.18
C ILE A 6 -40.26 5.02 -9.97
N GLN A 7 -40.36 5.06 -11.31
CA GLN A 7 -40.27 3.86 -12.14
C GLN A 7 -38.92 3.16 -11.98
N ALA A 8 -37.82 3.92 -11.99
CA ALA A 8 -36.46 3.40 -11.80
C ALA A 8 -36.28 2.75 -10.42
N LEU A 9 -36.93 3.25 -9.36
CA LEU A 9 -36.96 2.59 -8.05
C LEU A 9 -37.60 1.20 -8.13
N PHE A 10 -38.78 1.08 -8.76
CA PHE A 10 -39.44 -0.22 -8.93
C PHE A 10 -38.58 -1.20 -9.72
N TRP A 11 -37.96 -0.74 -10.82
CA TRP A 11 -37.02 -1.56 -11.59
C TRP A 11 -35.81 -1.99 -10.77
N SER A 12 -35.28 -1.11 -9.92
CA SER A 12 -34.13 -1.40 -9.08
C SER A 12 -34.44 -2.48 -8.04
N TYR A 13 -35.52 -2.34 -7.29
CA TYR A 13 -35.92 -3.36 -6.31
C TYR A 13 -36.30 -4.68 -6.98
N GLY A 14 -36.99 -4.62 -8.12
CA GLY A 14 -37.32 -5.81 -8.91
C GLY A 14 -36.06 -6.55 -9.40
N TYR A 15 -35.09 -5.82 -9.96
CA TYR A 15 -33.82 -6.38 -10.43
C TYR A 15 -33.02 -7.02 -9.30
N VAL A 16 -32.84 -6.31 -8.18
CA VAL A 16 -32.15 -6.86 -7.00
C VAL A 16 -32.87 -8.09 -6.47
N GLY A 17 -34.20 -8.08 -6.44
CA GLY A 17 -35.03 -9.24 -6.08
C GLY A 17 -34.78 -10.44 -6.98
N VAL A 18 -34.68 -10.24 -8.29
CA VAL A 18 -34.33 -11.29 -9.27
C VAL A 18 -32.92 -11.82 -9.02
N CYS A 19 -31.93 -10.97 -8.74
CA CYS A 19 -30.57 -11.41 -8.40
C CYS A 19 -30.56 -12.30 -7.15
N VAL A 20 -31.27 -11.90 -6.09
CA VAL A 20 -31.39 -12.69 -4.85
C VAL A 20 -32.10 -14.02 -5.11
N ALA A 21 -33.20 -14.00 -5.87
CA ALA A 21 -33.93 -15.21 -6.25
C ALA A 21 -33.05 -16.18 -7.08
N ALA A 22 -32.24 -15.65 -7.99
CA ALA A 22 -31.29 -16.44 -8.77
C ALA A 22 -30.20 -17.07 -7.88
N GLY A 23 -29.69 -16.34 -6.88
CA GLY A 23 -28.76 -16.88 -5.89
C GLY A 23 -29.37 -17.99 -5.02
N GLU A 24 -30.62 -17.83 -4.58
CA GLU A 24 -31.33 -18.86 -3.83
C GLU A 24 -31.64 -20.10 -4.68
N LEU A 25 -32.01 -19.91 -5.95
CA LEU A 25 -32.18 -21.00 -6.90
C LEU A 25 -30.86 -21.75 -7.11
N ALA A 26 -29.74 -21.03 -7.27
CA ALA A 26 -28.42 -21.63 -7.39
C ALA A 26 -28.09 -22.54 -6.18
N LEU A 27 -28.42 -22.11 -4.96
CA LEU A 27 -28.28 -22.96 -3.77
C LEU A 27 -29.13 -24.24 -3.86
N ARG A 28 -30.39 -24.11 -4.28
CA ARG A 28 -31.31 -25.25 -4.45
C ARG A 28 -30.85 -26.22 -5.53
N LEU A 29 -30.15 -25.72 -6.55
CA LEU A 29 -29.52 -26.51 -7.61
C LEU A 29 -28.17 -27.12 -7.17
N GLY A 30 -27.77 -26.96 -5.91
CA GLY A 30 -26.58 -27.59 -5.33
C GLY A 30 -25.29 -26.78 -5.47
N LEU A 31 -25.35 -25.53 -5.93
CA LEU A 31 -24.17 -24.66 -5.95
C LEU A 31 -23.76 -24.26 -4.53
N SER A 32 -22.45 -24.07 -4.32
CA SER A 32 -21.94 -23.63 -3.03
C SER A 32 -22.45 -22.23 -2.64
N ARG A 33 -22.59 -21.97 -1.32
CA ARG A 33 -23.02 -20.66 -0.80
C ARG A 33 -22.17 -19.50 -1.28
N GLU A 34 -20.87 -19.72 -1.37
CA GLU A 34 -19.94 -18.71 -1.89
C GLU A 34 -20.26 -18.36 -3.34
N LEU A 35 -20.47 -19.35 -4.21
CA LEU A 35 -20.79 -19.12 -5.61
C LEU A 35 -22.14 -18.41 -5.77
N ALA A 36 -23.16 -18.82 -5.01
CA ALA A 36 -24.46 -18.15 -4.99
C ALA A 36 -24.33 -16.67 -4.58
N ARG A 37 -23.53 -16.38 -3.54
CA ARG A 37 -23.25 -14.99 -3.12
C ARG A 37 -22.53 -14.20 -4.20
N LYS A 38 -21.59 -14.79 -4.94
CA LYS A 38 -20.88 -14.11 -6.04
C LYS A 38 -21.79 -13.83 -7.23
N ILE A 39 -22.75 -14.72 -7.54
CA ILE A 39 -23.79 -14.44 -8.55
C ILE A 39 -24.60 -13.20 -8.17
N ILE A 40 -25.05 -13.12 -6.91
CA ILE A 40 -25.78 -11.94 -6.40
C ILE A 40 -24.89 -10.69 -6.48
N HIS A 41 -23.65 -10.77 -5.98
CA HIS A 41 -22.70 -9.66 -5.94
C HIS A 41 -22.42 -9.07 -7.33
N VAL A 42 -22.08 -9.94 -8.30
CA VAL A 42 -21.85 -9.54 -9.69
C VAL A 42 -23.13 -8.93 -10.27
N GLY A 43 -24.27 -9.63 -10.15
CA GLY A 43 -25.55 -9.16 -10.68
C GLY A 43 -25.93 -7.77 -10.16
N VAL A 44 -25.94 -7.59 -8.83
CA VAL A 44 -26.23 -6.30 -8.19
C VAL A 44 -25.21 -5.24 -8.62
N GLY A 45 -23.94 -5.58 -8.77
CA GLY A 45 -22.91 -4.67 -9.28
C GLY A 45 -23.20 -4.17 -10.69
N PHE A 46 -23.62 -5.05 -11.61
CA PHE A 46 -24.00 -4.67 -12.98
C PHE A 46 -25.21 -3.73 -13.04
N TRP A 47 -26.01 -3.64 -11.98
CA TRP A 47 -27.10 -2.66 -11.90
C TRP A 47 -26.62 -1.20 -11.90
N ILE A 48 -25.31 -0.94 -11.77
CA ILE A 48 -24.75 0.42 -11.92
C ILE A 48 -25.11 1.08 -13.25
N PHE A 49 -25.19 0.31 -14.33
CA PHE A 49 -25.60 0.84 -15.63
C PHE A 49 -27.09 1.19 -15.67
N GLY A 50 -27.94 0.40 -15.01
CA GLY A 50 -29.36 0.72 -14.84
C GLY A 50 -29.55 1.95 -13.96
N THR A 51 -28.77 2.05 -12.88
CA THR A 51 -28.81 3.21 -11.96
C THR A 51 -28.43 4.50 -12.66
N LEU A 52 -27.37 4.50 -13.46
CA LEU A 52 -26.90 5.69 -14.18
C LEU A 52 -27.71 5.98 -15.46
N GLY A 53 -28.42 4.99 -16.01
CA GLY A 53 -29.19 5.14 -17.24
C GLY A 53 -30.69 5.41 -17.06
N LEU A 54 -31.27 5.04 -15.91
CA LEU A 54 -32.71 5.14 -15.67
C LEU A 54 -33.11 6.27 -14.73
N PHE A 55 -32.26 6.63 -13.75
CA PHE A 55 -32.57 7.71 -12.80
C PHE A 55 -32.19 9.08 -13.37
N GLU A 56 -33.01 10.08 -13.09
CA GLU A 56 -32.76 11.48 -13.42
C GLU A 56 -32.01 12.20 -12.30
N SER A 57 -32.22 11.78 -11.04
CA SER A 57 -31.65 12.43 -9.86
C SER A 57 -30.84 11.46 -8.99
N ARG A 58 -29.70 11.94 -8.50
CA ARG A 58 -28.81 11.15 -7.61
C ARG A 58 -29.48 10.82 -6.28
N GLU A 59 -30.37 11.68 -5.81
CA GLU A 59 -31.09 11.53 -4.56
C GLU A 59 -31.93 10.26 -4.57
N PHE A 60 -32.60 9.98 -5.70
CA PHE A 60 -33.38 8.75 -5.89
C PHE A 60 -32.49 7.56 -6.25
N ALA A 61 -31.45 7.76 -7.07
CA ALA A 61 -30.53 6.70 -7.49
C ALA A 61 -29.79 6.01 -6.33
N VAL A 62 -29.54 6.73 -5.23
CA VAL A 62 -28.88 6.17 -4.04
C VAL A 62 -29.82 5.34 -3.17
N VAL A 63 -31.14 5.60 -3.19
CA VAL A 63 -32.11 4.95 -2.30
C VAL A 63 -32.03 3.41 -2.32
N PRO A 64 -32.00 2.71 -3.48
CA PRO A 64 -31.93 1.25 -3.50
C PRO A 64 -30.68 0.70 -2.80
N SER A 65 -29.51 1.32 -3.03
CA SER A 65 -28.24 0.86 -2.44
C SER A 65 -28.12 1.22 -0.95
N ALA A 66 -28.59 2.39 -0.54
CA ALA A 66 -28.61 2.79 0.87
C ALA A 66 -29.57 1.92 1.70
N THR A 67 -30.77 1.63 1.17
CA THR A 67 -31.72 0.73 1.83
C THR A 67 -31.20 -0.71 1.85
N ALA A 68 -30.54 -1.17 0.80
CA ALA A 68 -29.89 -2.48 0.78
C ALA A 68 -28.77 -2.60 1.84
N ALA A 69 -28.00 -1.53 2.10
CA ALA A 69 -27.02 -1.53 3.19
C ALA A 69 -27.70 -1.78 4.55
N VAL A 70 -28.74 -1.01 4.87
CA VAL A 70 -29.48 -1.17 6.14
C VAL A 70 -30.12 -2.55 6.25
N ALA A 71 -30.75 -3.03 5.17
CA ALA A 71 -31.34 -4.35 5.11
C ALA A 71 -30.30 -5.46 5.31
N ASN A 72 -29.15 -5.40 4.65
CA ASN A 72 -28.08 -6.39 4.79
C ASN A 72 -27.46 -6.38 6.19
N LEU A 73 -27.34 -5.22 6.84
CA LEU A 73 -26.91 -5.15 8.24
C LEU A 73 -27.91 -5.84 9.17
N TYR A 74 -29.21 -5.64 8.94
CA TYR A 74 -30.27 -6.30 9.70
C TYR A 74 -30.27 -7.82 9.46
N ILE A 75 -30.20 -8.26 8.20
CA ILE A 75 -30.13 -9.67 7.79
C ILE A 75 -28.90 -10.34 8.42
N HIS A 76 -27.74 -9.68 8.42
CA HIS A 76 -26.51 -10.20 9.03
C HIS A 76 -26.65 -10.42 10.54
N ARG A 77 -27.23 -9.43 11.25
CA ARG A 77 -27.48 -9.53 12.70
C ARG A 77 -28.50 -10.59 13.07
N LYS A 78 -29.49 -10.83 12.21
CA LYS A 78 -30.62 -11.72 12.47
C LYS A 78 -30.51 -13.10 11.81
N ARG A 79 -29.51 -13.33 10.95
CA ARG A 79 -29.28 -14.58 10.22
C ARG A 79 -30.53 -15.07 9.46
N LEU A 80 -31.10 -14.17 8.65
CA LEU A 80 -32.41 -14.39 8.00
C LEU A 80 -32.32 -15.07 6.63
N LEU A 81 -31.21 -14.89 5.89
CA LEU A 81 -31.08 -15.35 4.50
C LEU A 81 -29.75 -16.09 4.28
N LYS A 82 -29.82 -17.41 4.10
CA LYS A 82 -28.65 -18.29 3.93
C LYS A 82 -27.81 -17.97 2.68
N SER A 83 -28.40 -17.41 1.64
CA SER A 83 -27.73 -17.00 0.39
C SER A 83 -26.92 -15.70 0.52
N VAL A 84 -27.24 -14.87 1.52
CA VAL A 84 -26.58 -13.57 1.78
C VAL A 84 -25.68 -13.64 3.02
N GLU A 85 -25.84 -14.67 3.86
CA GLU A 85 -25.03 -14.89 5.05
C GLU A 85 -23.54 -15.05 4.74
N ALA A 86 -22.73 -14.14 5.30
CA ALA A 86 -21.29 -14.27 5.40
C ALA A 86 -20.88 -14.82 6.78
N GLU A 87 -19.58 -15.07 6.97
CA GLU A 87 -19.04 -15.35 8.29
C GLU A 87 -19.40 -14.23 9.28
N PRO A 88 -19.59 -14.52 10.59
CA PRO A 88 -20.03 -13.53 11.59
C PRO A 88 -19.27 -12.21 11.59
N ASP A 89 -17.97 -12.28 11.33
CA ASP A 89 -17.06 -11.13 11.37
C ASP A 89 -16.95 -10.43 10.01
N ASN A 90 -17.54 -10.95 8.94
CA ASN A 90 -17.44 -10.41 7.59
C ASN A 90 -18.69 -9.59 7.23
N LEU A 91 -18.51 -8.27 7.11
CA LEU A 91 -19.57 -7.31 6.79
C LEU A 91 -19.59 -6.89 5.30
N GLY A 92 -19.03 -7.71 4.39
CA GLY A 92 -18.91 -7.35 2.98
C GLY A 92 -20.25 -7.02 2.29
N THR A 93 -21.32 -7.73 2.63
CA THR A 93 -22.68 -7.49 2.10
C THR A 93 -23.28 -6.16 2.55
N PHE A 94 -22.79 -5.60 3.66
CA PHE A 94 -23.11 -4.24 4.10
C PHE A 94 -22.21 -3.20 3.43
N TRP A 95 -20.91 -3.46 3.37
CA TRP A 95 -19.92 -2.51 2.85
C TRP A 95 -20.05 -2.23 1.36
N PHE A 96 -20.41 -3.22 0.55
CA PHE A 96 -20.53 -3.03 -0.89
C PHE A 96 -21.65 -2.05 -1.28
N PRO A 97 -22.91 -2.16 -0.79
CA PRO A 97 -23.94 -1.15 -1.05
C PRO A 97 -23.62 0.24 -0.49
N VAL A 98 -22.85 0.33 0.61
CA VAL A 98 -22.33 1.62 1.12
C VAL A 98 -21.37 2.24 0.10
N ALA A 99 -20.39 1.49 -0.39
CA ALA A 99 -19.46 2.00 -1.42
C ALA A 99 -20.19 2.41 -2.70
N TYR A 100 -21.16 1.60 -3.12
CA TYR A 100 -22.02 1.89 -4.27
C TYR A 100 -22.75 3.23 -4.08
N SER A 101 -23.39 3.43 -2.92
CA SER A 101 -24.10 4.67 -2.58
C SER A 101 -23.16 5.89 -2.66
N VAL A 102 -21.96 5.77 -2.09
CA VAL A 102 -20.96 6.84 -2.09
C VAL A 102 -20.49 7.17 -3.51
N LEU A 103 -20.22 6.16 -4.34
CA LEU A 103 -19.81 6.37 -5.73
C LEU A 103 -20.90 7.04 -6.56
N VAL A 104 -22.15 6.58 -6.45
CA VAL A 104 -23.28 7.19 -7.15
C VAL A 104 -23.47 8.64 -6.70
N TRP A 105 -23.40 8.91 -5.40
CA TRP A 105 -23.59 10.26 -4.86
C TRP A 105 -22.50 11.25 -5.31
N LEU A 106 -21.23 10.85 -5.16
CA LEU A 106 -20.09 11.75 -5.40
C LEU A 106 -19.72 11.86 -6.89
N ALA A 107 -19.97 10.82 -7.68
CA ALA A 107 -19.58 10.76 -9.08
C ALA A 107 -20.77 10.71 -10.04
N TRP A 108 -21.94 11.22 -9.62
CA TRP A 108 -23.13 11.33 -10.47
C TRP A 108 -22.84 12.01 -11.81
N ASP A 109 -22.15 13.16 -11.75
CA ASP A 109 -21.78 13.95 -12.94
C ASP A 109 -20.61 13.33 -13.73
N ARG A 110 -20.04 12.22 -13.24
CA ARG A 110 -18.96 11.46 -13.89
C ARG A 110 -19.32 9.97 -13.92
N PRO A 111 -20.31 9.55 -14.72
CA PRO A 111 -20.83 8.17 -14.69
C PRO A 111 -19.76 7.08 -14.83
N ALA A 112 -18.72 7.32 -15.62
CA ALA A 112 -17.59 6.38 -15.81
C ALA A 112 -16.77 6.13 -14.54
N VAL A 113 -16.72 7.09 -13.62
CA VAL A 113 -16.06 6.93 -12.32
C VAL A 113 -16.87 5.99 -11.44
N ALA A 114 -18.19 6.21 -11.33
CA ALA A 114 -19.07 5.37 -10.52
C ALA A 114 -19.12 3.93 -11.06
N ALA A 115 -19.33 3.79 -12.38
CA ALA A 115 -19.31 2.50 -13.06
C ALA A 115 -17.96 1.80 -12.92
N GLY A 116 -16.84 2.50 -13.14
CA GLY A 116 -15.50 1.93 -13.04
C GLY A 116 -15.20 1.40 -11.63
N GLY A 117 -15.52 2.17 -10.60
CA GLY A 117 -15.36 1.76 -9.20
C GLY A 117 -16.22 0.54 -8.84
N VAL A 118 -17.52 0.56 -9.16
CA VAL A 118 -18.41 -0.57 -8.85
C VAL A 118 -17.99 -1.83 -9.62
N MET A 119 -17.62 -1.70 -10.89
CA MET A 119 -17.21 -2.84 -11.72
C MET A 119 -15.87 -3.45 -11.28
N ALA A 120 -14.94 -2.63 -10.78
CA ALA A 120 -13.69 -3.10 -10.18
C ALA A 120 -13.97 -4.08 -9.02
N MET A 121 -14.94 -3.79 -8.17
CA MET A 121 -15.35 -4.69 -7.08
C MET A 121 -16.20 -5.85 -7.58
N ALA A 122 -17.25 -5.59 -8.37
CA ALA A 122 -18.22 -6.59 -8.77
C ALA A 122 -17.58 -7.74 -9.55
N VAL A 123 -16.74 -7.42 -10.55
CA VAL A 123 -16.05 -8.42 -11.37
C VAL A 123 -14.76 -8.86 -10.70
N GLY A 124 -14.00 -7.90 -10.15
CA GLY A 124 -12.70 -8.15 -9.57
C GLY A 124 -12.71 -9.17 -8.43
N ASP A 125 -13.50 -8.92 -7.39
CA ASP A 125 -13.61 -9.80 -6.22
C ASP A 125 -14.23 -11.16 -6.58
N ALA A 126 -15.12 -11.21 -7.56
CA ALA A 126 -15.68 -12.47 -8.05
C ALA A 126 -14.60 -13.35 -8.69
N VAL A 127 -13.83 -12.81 -9.63
CA VAL A 127 -12.76 -13.57 -10.31
C VAL A 127 -11.62 -13.90 -9.33
N ALA A 128 -11.24 -12.96 -8.47
CA ALA A 128 -10.19 -13.15 -7.47
C ALA A 128 -10.49 -14.32 -6.53
N SER A 129 -11.71 -14.38 -6.00
CA SER A 129 -12.14 -15.48 -5.12
C SER A 129 -12.15 -16.85 -5.82
N LEU A 130 -12.66 -16.92 -7.05
CA LEU A 130 -12.71 -18.17 -7.84
C LEU A 130 -11.31 -18.69 -8.16
N VAL A 131 -10.41 -17.81 -8.61
CA VAL A 131 -9.02 -18.16 -8.92
C VAL A 131 -8.25 -18.47 -7.65
N GLY A 132 -8.36 -17.63 -6.63
CA GLY A 132 -7.66 -17.81 -5.35
C GLY A 132 -8.03 -19.12 -4.66
N ARG A 133 -9.28 -19.58 -4.78
CA ARG A 133 -9.71 -20.86 -4.22
C ARG A 133 -9.25 -22.06 -5.03
N ARG A 134 -9.26 -21.97 -6.36
CA ARG A 134 -8.91 -23.09 -7.25
C ARG A 134 -7.41 -23.27 -7.45
N PHE A 135 -6.66 -22.17 -7.46
CA PHE A 135 -5.24 -22.13 -7.83
C PHE A 135 -4.34 -21.50 -6.78
N GLY A 136 -4.87 -21.01 -5.66
CA GLY A 136 -4.10 -20.30 -4.64
C GLY A 136 -3.10 -21.17 -3.90
N ARG A 137 -1.84 -21.17 -4.37
CA ARG A 137 -0.72 -21.89 -3.76
C ARG A 137 0.13 -20.96 -2.90
N HIS A 138 0.34 -19.73 -3.35
CA HIS A 138 1.25 -18.79 -2.69
C HIS A 138 0.47 -17.86 -1.77
N ARG A 139 0.36 -18.23 -0.49
CA ARG A 139 -0.36 -17.45 0.51
C ARG A 139 0.53 -16.44 1.22
N TYR A 140 -0.05 -15.29 1.55
CA TYR A 140 0.57 -14.26 2.37
C TYR A 140 -0.37 -13.79 3.46
N GLU A 141 0.20 -13.31 4.55
CA GLU A 141 -0.54 -12.75 5.68
C GLU A 141 -0.71 -11.24 5.50
N THR A 142 -1.94 -10.76 5.69
CA THR A 142 -2.29 -9.34 5.71
C THR A 142 -2.05 -8.74 7.10
N PHE A 143 -2.14 -7.42 7.25
CA PHE A 143 -1.82 -6.69 8.49
C PHE A 143 -2.60 -7.12 9.74
N HIS A 144 -3.69 -7.86 9.58
CA HIS A 144 -4.52 -8.33 10.69
C HIS A 144 -4.63 -9.86 10.76
N GLY A 145 -3.67 -10.59 10.16
CA GLY A 145 -3.61 -12.04 10.26
C GLY A 145 -4.52 -12.81 9.30
N GLU A 146 -5.18 -12.15 8.35
CA GLU A 146 -5.92 -12.85 7.29
C GLU A 146 -4.97 -13.34 6.20
N HIS A 147 -5.22 -14.53 5.65
CA HIS A 147 -4.43 -15.08 4.57
C HIS A 147 -5.08 -14.85 3.21
N LYS A 148 -4.34 -14.22 2.29
CA LYS A 148 -4.71 -14.06 0.88
C LYS A 148 -3.73 -14.82 -0.02
N SER A 149 -4.10 -15.09 -1.27
CA SER A 149 -3.22 -15.74 -2.24
C SER A 149 -2.77 -14.77 -3.32
N LEU A 150 -1.52 -14.92 -3.77
CA LEU A 150 -0.97 -14.11 -4.87
C LEU A 150 -1.77 -14.34 -6.16
N GLU A 151 -2.19 -15.58 -6.43
CA GLU A 151 -3.01 -15.91 -7.58
C GLU A 151 -4.37 -15.19 -7.55
N GLY A 152 -4.98 -15.06 -6.36
CA GLY A 152 -6.19 -14.28 -6.17
C GLY A 152 -5.98 -12.80 -6.43
N SER A 153 -4.93 -12.20 -5.87
CA SER A 153 -4.61 -10.77 -6.09
C SER A 153 -4.20 -10.46 -7.54
N LEU A 154 -3.50 -11.35 -8.23
CA LEU A 154 -3.21 -11.22 -9.67
C LEU A 154 -4.49 -11.30 -10.50
N ALA A 155 -5.40 -12.20 -10.14
CA ALA A 155 -6.71 -12.32 -10.78
C ALA A 155 -7.57 -11.07 -10.53
N LEU A 156 -7.56 -10.51 -9.32
CA LEU A 156 -8.20 -9.22 -9.02
C LEU A 156 -7.63 -8.12 -9.91
N CYS A 157 -6.30 -7.99 -9.98
CA CYS A 157 -5.62 -6.98 -10.78
C CYS A 157 -6.01 -7.10 -12.27
N ALA A 158 -5.90 -8.29 -12.85
CA ALA A 158 -6.20 -8.52 -14.26
C ALA A 158 -7.68 -8.26 -14.59
N SER A 159 -8.60 -8.77 -13.77
CA SER A 159 -10.04 -8.62 -14.00
C SER A 159 -10.52 -7.18 -13.75
N THR A 160 -9.95 -6.48 -12.76
CA THR A 160 -10.19 -5.04 -12.55
C THR A 160 -9.72 -4.22 -13.74
N PHE A 161 -8.52 -4.49 -14.26
CA PHE A 161 -8.01 -3.82 -15.45
C PHE A 161 -8.98 -3.96 -16.63
N VAL A 162 -9.42 -5.20 -16.91
CA VAL A 162 -10.36 -5.47 -18.01
C VAL A 162 -11.70 -4.79 -17.77
N ALA A 163 -12.27 -4.90 -16.56
CA ALA A 163 -13.58 -4.34 -16.23
C ALA A 163 -13.59 -2.81 -16.30
N VAL A 164 -12.56 -2.15 -15.75
CA VAL A 164 -12.43 -0.69 -15.80
C VAL A 164 -12.15 -0.22 -17.23
N LEU A 165 -11.26 -0.89 -17.96
CA LEU A 165 -10.98 -0.54 -19.36
C LEU A 165 -12.24 -0.66 -20.23
N ALA A 166 -13.04 -1.71 -20.02
CA ALA A 166 -14.33 -1.88 -20.68
C ALA A 166 -15.28 -0.70 -20.41
N VAL A 167 -15.44 -0.31 -19.13
CA VAL A 167 -16.24 0.86 -18.75
C VAL A 167 -15.73 2.12 -19.45
N LEU A 168 -14.42 2.42 -19.34
CA LEU A 168 -13.84 3.62 -19.95
C LEU A 168 -13.92 3.62 -21.49
N THR A 169 -14.06 2.44 -22.11
CA THR A 169 -14.09 2.30 -23.57
C THR A 169 -15.50 2.44 -24.14
N TRP A 170 -16.48 1.82 -23.50
CA TRP A 170 -17.83 1.70 -24.04
C TRP A 170 -18.87 2.60 -23.38
N MET A 171 -18.53 3.24 -22.25
CA MET A 171 -19.47 4.14 -21.59
C MET A 171 -19.63 5.45 -22.38
N PRO A 172 -20.87 5.88 -22.68
CA PRO A 172 -21.13 7.18 -23.29
C PRO A 172 -20.61 8.34 -22.43
N GLY A 173 -20.19 9.44 -23.08
CA GLY A 173 -19.76 10.66 -22.40
C GLY A 173 -18.31 10.64 -21.88
N VAL A 174 -17.57 9.54 -22.06
CA VAL A 174 -16.13 9.51 -21.79
C VAL A 174 -15.37 10.28 -22.88
N ALA A 175 -14.55 11.25 -22.46
CA ALA A 175 -13.77 12.08 -23.37
C ALA A 175 -12.86 11.21 -24.30
N PRO A 176 -12.78 11.51 -25.61
CA PRO A 176 -11.99 10.71 -26.56
C PRO A 176 -10.50 10.67 -26.23
N ASP A 177 -9.95 11.74 -25.67
CA ASP A 177 -8.55 11.92 -25.28
C ASP A 177 -8.22 11.37 -23.89
N MET A 178 -9.22 10.86 -23.15
CA MET A 178 -8.99 10.27 -21.84
C MET A 178 -7.98 9.10 -21.95
N PRO A 179 -6.93 9.06 -21.12
CA PRO A 179 -5.92 8.01 -21.15
C PRO A 179 -6.44 6.72 -20.49
N ARG A 180 -7.33 6.01 -21.20
CA ARG A 180 -8.12 4.87 -20.68
C ARG A 180 -7.25 3.72 -20.15
N VAL A 181 -6.25 3.30 -20.93
CA VAL A 181 -5.36 2.17 -20.59
C VAL A 181 -4.57 2.44 -19.31
N PRO A 182 -3.80 3.53 -19.17
CA PRO A 182 -3.02 3.76 -17.96
C PRO A 182 -3.91 4.05 -16.73
N LEU A 183 -5.09 4.66 -16.88
CA LEU A 183 -6.05 4.80 -15.78
C LEU A 183 -6.59 3.45 -15.31
N ALA A 184 -6.94 2.55 -16.23
CA ALA A 184 -7.38 1.19 -15.89
C ALA A 184 -6.27 0.38 -15.20
N LEU A 185 -5.02 0.51 -15.66
CA LEU A 185 -3.86 -0.13 -15.01
C LEU A 185 -3.67 0.39 -13.58
N LEU A 186 -3.73 1.71 -13.40
CA LEU A 186 -3.61 2.32 -12.08
C LEU A 186 -4.75 1.89 -11.15
N CYS A 187 -6.00 1.85 -11.65
CA CYS A 187 -7.15 1.34 -10.90
C CYS A 187 -6.94 -0.11 -10.46
N ALA A 188 -6.43 -0.98 -11.35
CA ALA A 188 -6.17 -2.38 -11.04
C ALA A 188 -5.14 -2.55 -9.93
N VAL A 189 -4.03 -1.80 -9.98
CA VAL A 189 -2.99 -1.87 -8.95
C VAL A 189 -3.49 -1.29 -7.62
N VAL A 190 -4.15 -0.14 -7.64
CA VAL A 190 -4.71 0.50 -6.43
C VAL A 190 -5.80 -0.37 -5.80
N ALA A 191 -6.69 -0.95 -6.60
CA ALA A 191 -7.70 -1.91 -6.15
C ALA A 191 -7.06 -3.13 -5.49
N THR A 192 -5.99 -3.68 -6.08
CA THR A 192 -5.26 -4.82 -5.50
C THR A 192 -4.59 -4.46 -4.19
N CYS A 193 -4.05 -3.24 -4.08
CA CYS A 193 -3.50 -2.73 -2.83
C CYS A 193 -4.59 -2.56 -1.76
N ALA A 194 -5.74 -1.97 -2.13
CA ALA A 194 -6.88 -1.80 -1.24
C ALA A 194 -7.48 -3.14 -0.77
N GLU A 195 -7.51 -4.15 -1.65
CA GLU A 195 -7.86 -5.52 -1.29
C GLU A 195 -6.88 -6.07 -0.26
N ALA A 196 -5.57 -6.00 -0.52
CA ALA A 196 -4.55 -6.55 0.37
C ALA A 196 -4.52 -5.90 1.77
N LEU A 197 -4.93 -4.64 1.87
CA LEU A 197 -5.08 -3.90 3.14
C LEU A 197 -6.45 -4.10 3.81
N GLY A 198 -7.48 -4.44 3.03
CA GLY A 198 -8.85 -4.63 3.49
C GLY A 198 -9.01 -5.93 4.29
N THR A 199 -9.68 -5.83 5.44
CA THR A 199 -9.91 -6.94 6.37
C THR A 199 -11.39 -7.08 6.70
N LYS A 200 -11.85 -8.28 7.07
CA LYS A 200 -13.21 -8.54 7.58
C LYS A 200 -14.33 -8.02 6.65
N GLY A 201 -14.12 -8.13 5.34
CA GLY A 201 -15.05 -7.66 4.32
C GLY A 201 -14.99 -6.15 4.02
N ARG A 202 -14.04 -5.40 4.60
CA ARG A 202 -13.83 -3.97 4.28
C ARG A 202 -13.21 -3.74 2.89
N ASP A 203 -12.66 -4.77 2.28
CA ASP A 203 -12.29 -4.76 0.85
C ASP A 203 -13.47 -4.36 -0.04
N ASN A 204 -14.69 -4.82 0.30
CA ASN A 204 -15.94 -4.44 -0.36
C ASN A 204 -16.27 -2.94 -0.27
N LEU A 205 -15.65 -2.22 0.69
CA LEU A 205 -15.70 -0.76 0.78
C LEU A 205 -14.55 -0.13 -0.01
N TRP A 206 -13.32 -0.53 0.28
CA TRP A 206 -12.13 0.21 -0.14
C TRP A 206 -11.72 -0.04 -1.59
N VAL A 207 -11.92 -1.24 -2.13
CA VAL A 207 -11.59 -1.54 -3.54
C VAL A 207 -12.40 -0.65 -4.50
N PRO A 208 -13.75 -0.61 -4.45
CA PRO A 208 -14.51 0.22 -5.40
C PRO A 208 -14.27 1.71 -5.17
N LEU A 209 -14.16 2.16 -3.92
CA LEU A 209 -13.89 3.57 -3.61
C LEU A 209 -12.50 4.02 -4.06
N SER A 210 -11.47 3.19 -3.90
CA SER A 210 -10.11 3.54 -4.32
C SER A 210 -9.97 3.54 -5.85
N ALA A 211 -10.59 2.59 -6.56
CA ALA A 211 -10.67 2.62 -8.02
C ALA A 211 -11.44 3.85 -8.53
N GLY A 212 -12.58 4.17 -7.91
CA GLY A 212 -13.33 5.39 -8.22
C GLY A 212 -12.52 6.66 -7.92
N ALA A 213 -11.80 6.71 -6.80
CA ALA A 213 -10.94 7.83 -6.45
C ALA A 213 -9.81 8.04 -7.48
N VAL A 214 -9.22 6.97 -8.00
CA VAL A 214 -8.25 7.07 -9.11
C VAL A 214 -8.88 7.75 -10.32
N LEU A 215 -10.04 7.28 -10.78
CA LEU A 215 -10.72 7.84 -11.95
C LEU A 215 -11.21 9.28 -11.71
N TYR A 216 -11.49 9.65 -10.46
CA TYR A 216 -11.99 10.97 -10.11
C TYR A 216 -10.88 12.02 -9.93
N LEU A 217 -9.79 11.64 -9.25
CA LEU A 217 -8.75 12.55 -8.76
C LEU A 217 -7.53 12.63 -9.67
N VAL A 218 -7.21 11.59 -10.44
CA VAL A 218 -5.97 11.56 -11.24
C VAL A 218 -6.17 12.37 -12.52
N PRO A 219 -5.42 13.48 -12.71
CA PRO A 219 -5.50 14.25 -13.95
C PRO A 219 -4.96 13.44 -15.13
N SER A 220 -5.53 13.65 -16.32
CA SER A 220 -5.10 12.99 -17.56
C SER A 220 -3.60 13.15 -17.83
N THR A 221 -3.01 14.28 -17.45
CA THR A 221 -1.57 14.56 -17.58
C THR A 221 -0.68 13.62 -16.78
N HIS A 222 -1.17 13.10 -15.65
CA HIS A 222 -0.40 12.20 -14.77
C HIS A 222 -0.74 10.72 -14.97
N ALA A 223 -1.83 10.41 -15.68
CA ALA A 223 -2.30 9.03 -15.83
C ALA A 223 -1.24 8.11 -16.44
N TRP A 224 -0.58 8.53 -17.53
CA TRP A 224 0.47 7.74 -18.17
C TRP A 224 1.64 7.47 -17.24
N GLY A 225 2.15 8.51 -16.56
CA GLY A 225 3.22 8.38 -15.60
C GLY A 225 2.87 7.37 -14.50
N LEU A 226 1.74 7.55 -13.84
CA LEU A 226 1.30 6.67 -12.75
C LEU A 226 0.99 5.24 -13.23
N GLY A 227 0.36 5.06 -14.38
CA GLY A 227 0.06 3.74 -14.95
C GLY A 227 1.33 2.96 -15.31
N VAL A 228 2.30 3.61 -15.97
CA VAL A 228 3.61 3.00 -16.28
C VAL A 228 4.41 2.77 -15.00
N GLY A 229 4.40 3.74 -14.08
CA GLY A 229 5.06 3.64 -12.77
C GLY A 229 4.55 2.46 -11.95
N ALA A 230 3.23 2.20 -11.97
CA ALA A 230 2.62 1.04 -11.34
C ALA A 230 3.12 -0.28 -11.94
N CYS A 231 3.24 -0.38 -13.26
CA CYS A 231 3.80 -1.55 -13.94
C CYS A 231 5.27 -1.78 -13.58
N ILE A 232 6.08 -0.72 -13.55
CA ILE A 232 7.49 -0.79 -13.17
C ILE A 232 7.61 -1.24 -11.71
N ALA A 233 6.83 -0.65 -10.80
CA ALA A 233 6.80 -1.01 -9.39
C ALA A 233 6.38 -2.48 -9.19
N LEU A 234 5.35 -2.94 -9.92
CA LEU A 234 4.91 -4.33 -9.88
C LEU A 234 6.00 -5.29 -10.35
N ALA A 235 6.63 -4.99 -11.48
CA ALA A 235 7.72 -5.80 -12.02
C ALA A 235 8.87 -5.89 -11.00
N ILE A 236 9.39 -4.76 -10.52
CA ILE A 236 10.47 -4.73 -9.53
C ILE A 236 10.08 -5.47 -8.25
N GLY A 237 8.86 -5.25 -7.75
CA GLY A 237 8.35 -5.92 -6.56
C GLY A 237 8.35 -7.44 -6.72
N VAL A 238 7.75 -7.95 -7.80
CA VAL A 238 7.70 -9.39 -8.11
C VAL A 238 9.09 -9.99 -8.31
N LEU A 239 9.95 -9.33 -9.09
CA LEU A 239 11.34 -9.75 -9.31
C LEU A 239 12.17 -9.76 -8.01
N SER A 240 11.90 -8.83 -7.09
CA SER A 240 12.60 -8.73 -5.81
C SER A 240 12.12 -9.77 -4.80
N TRP A 241 10.81 -10.09 -4.82
CA TRP A 241 10.24 -11.20 -4.08
C TRP A 241 10.79 -12.54 -4.58
N ALA A 242 10.81 -12.77 -5.90
CA ALA A 242 11.37 -13.99 -6.50
C ALA A 242 12.85 -14.19 -6.15
N ARG A 243 13.61 -13.10 -5.95
CA ARG A 243 15.01 -13.13 -5.49
C ARG A 243 15.19 -13.16 -3.96
N GLY A 244 14.12 -13.36 -3.20
CA GLY A 244 14.15 -13.42 -1.74
C GLY A 244 14.64 -12.13 -1.08
N SER A 245 14.38 -10.97 -1.68
CA SER A 245 14.75 -9.65 -1.12
C SER A 245 13.55 -8.97 -0.44
N LEU A 246 12.34 -9.22 -0.94
CA LEU A 246 11.07 -8.77 -0.36
C LEU A 246 10.24 -9.95 0.13
N SER A 247 9.46 -9.74 1.18
CA SER A 247 8.35 -10.63 1.52
C SER A 247 7.18 -10.39 0.55
N PRO A 248 6.15 -11.27 0.52
CA PRO A 248 4.94 -10.98 -0.23
C PRO A 248 4.28 -9.64 0.14
N SER A 249 4.25 -9.28 1.43
CA SER A 249 3.76 -7.96 1.88
C SER A 249 4.71 -6.83 1.48
N GLY A 250 6.01 -7.10 1.37
CA GLY A 250 6.99 -6.15 0.83
C GLY A 250 6.70 -5.74 -0.63
N VAL A 251 6.09 -6.61 -1.44
CA VAL A 251 5.64 -6.27 -2.80
C VAL A 251 4.58 -5.17 -2.76
N LEU A 252 3.64 -5.24 -1.82
CA LEU A 252 2.65 -4.18 -1.61
C LEU A 252 3.34 -2.85 -1.25
N GLY A 253 4.40 -2.91 -0.44
CA GLY A 253 5.18 -1.72 -0.11
C GLY A 253 5.91 -1.12 -1.31
N ALA A 254 6.47 -1.99 -2.16
CA ALA A 254 7.07 -1.58 -3.42
C ALA A 254 6.05 -0.94 -4.37
N LEU A 255 4.81 -1.42 -4.40
CA LEU A 255 3.73 -0.80 -5.18
C LEU A 255 3.33 0.56 -4.65
N LEU A 256 3.10 0.68 -3.33
CA LEU A 256 2.67 1.93 -2.71
C LEU A 256 3.75 3.03 -2.79
N VAL A 257 5.02 2.66 -2.68
CA VAL A 257 6.15 3.60 -2.78
C VAL A 257 6.55 3.84 -4.24
N GLY A 258 6.71 2.78 -5.01
CA GLY A 258 7.24 2.84 -6.36
C GLY A 258 6.29 3.50 -7.36
N THR A 259 4.97 3.24 -7.27
CA THR A 259 3.99 3.83 -8.20
C THR A 259 4.08 5.36 -8.29
N PRO A 260 3.96 6.11 -7.18
CA PRO A 260 4.07 7.58 -7.25
C PRO A 260 5.47 8.06 -7.62
N VAL A 261 6.53 7.40 -7.13
CA VAL A 261 7.91 7.84 -7.44
C VAL A 261 8.25 7.63 -8.93
N PHE A 262 8.01 6.43 -9.48
CA PHE A 262 8.24 6.17 -10.90
C PHE A 262 7.30 6.97 -11.80
N GLY A 263 6.08 7.25 -11.33
CA GLY A 263 5.07 7.90 -12.13
C GLY A 263 5.10 9.43 -12.13
N LEU A 264 5.56 10.07 -11.05
CA LEU A 264 5.47 11.52 -10.87
C LEU A 264 6.83 12.21 -10.73
N ALA A 265 7.89 11.49 -10.36
CA ALA A 265 9.17 12.10 -10.03
C ALA A 265 10.24 12.06 -11.14
N GLY A 266 9.84 11.64 -12.35
CA GLY A 266 10.71 11.55 -13.52
C GLY A 266 11.93 10.63 -13.33
N ALA A 267 12.92 10.78 -14.21
CA ALA A 267 14.11 9.94 -14.23
C ALA A 267 14.96 10.07 -12.96
N VAL A 268 15.07 11.28 -12.41
CA VAL A 268 15.85 11.57 -11.19
C VAL A 268 15.30 10.81 -9.98
N GLY A 269 13.99 10.92 -9.71
CA GLY A 269 13.37 10.20 -8.60
C GLY A 269 13.41 8.68 -8.77
N ALA A 270 13.15 8.19 -9.99
CA ALA A 270 13.23 6.78 -10.32
C ALA A 270 14.63 6.21 -10.09
N ALA A 271 15.67 6.90 -10.57
CA ALA A 271 17.06 6.49 -10.40
C ALA A 271 17.48 6.51 -8.91
N ALA A 272 17.09 7.54 -8.16
CA ALA A 272 17.39 7.62 -6.73
C ALA A 272 16.75 6.47 -5.94
N LEU A 273 15.48 6.15 -6.19
CA LEU A 273 14.78 5.04 -5.52
C LEU A 273 15.44 3.69 -5.86
N LEU A 274 15.78 3.46 -7.14
CA LEU A 274 16.50 2.27 -7.57
C LEU A 274 17.89 2.19 -6.96
N GLY A 275 18.63 3.30 -6.95
CA GLY A 275 19.96 3.42 -6.36
C GLY A 275 19.95 3.04 -4.88
N PHE A 276 19.04 3.63 -4.10
CA PHE A 276 18.80 3.25 -2.71
C PHE A 276 18.47 1.76 -2.58
N PHE A 277 17.43 1.29 -3.26
CA PHE A 277 16.91 -0.06 -3.08
C PHE A 277 17.92 -1.13 -3.49
N ILE A 278 18.57 -0.99 -4.64
CA ILE A 278 19.54 -1.96 -5.16
C ILE A 278 20.78 -1.96 -4.27
N SER A 279 21.37 -0.79 -3.99
CA SER A 279 22.60 -0.73 -3.20
C SER A 279 22.41 -1.25 -1.78
N SER A 280 21.34 -0.84 -1.11
CA SER A 280 20.99 -1.34 0.22
C SER A 280 20.70 -2.84 0.21
N SER A 281 20.04 -3.38 -0.82
CA SER A 281 19.79 -4.83 -0.94
C SER A 281 21.07 -5.64 -1.14
N LEU A 282 21.99 -5.14 -1.98
CA LEU A 282 23.27 -5.79 -2.25
C LEU A 282 24.17 -5.75 -1.02
N LEU A 283 24.21 -4.61 -0.32
CA LEU A 283 25.00 -4.44 0.89
C LEU A 283 24.54 -5.41 2.00
N SER A 284 23.24 -5.45 2.29
CA SER A 284 22.67 -6.38 3.27
C SER A 284 22.96 -7.86 2.93
N LYS A 285 23.01 -8.23 1.65
CA LYS A 285 23.35 -9.60 1.21
C LYS A 285 24.84 -9.88 1.34
N ALA A 286 25.69 -8.97 0.88
CA ALA A 286 27.15 -9.14 0.87
C ALA A 286 27.73 -9.29 2.28
N PHE A 287 27.17 -8.58 3.26
CA PHE A 287 27.67 -8.59 4.64
C PHE A 287 26.90 -9.51 5.58
N ARG A 288 25.90 -10.26 5.09
CA ARG A 288 25.07 -11.16 5.91
C ARG A 288 25.90 -12.16 6.72
N ALA A 289 26.85 -12.86 6.09
CA ALA A 289 27.68 -13.86 6.77
C ALA A 289 28.61 -13.25 7.83
N ARG A 290 29.14 -12.04 7.57
CA ARG A 290 30.03 -11.34 8.51
C ARG A 290 29.28 -10.76 9.71
N LYS A 291 28.00 -10.49 9.53
CA LYS A 291 27.11 -10.03 10.59
C LYS A 291 26.49 -11.18 11.37
N ALA A 292 26.55 -12.43 10.90
CA ALA A 292 25.89 -13.56 11.55
C ALA A 292 26.18 -13.67 13.05
N GLY A 293 27.42 -13.50 13.50
CA GLY A 293 27.76 -13.54 14.93
C GLY A 293 27.26 -12.36 15.77
N VAL A 294 26.95 -11.20 15.16
CA VAL A 294 26.38 -10.02 15.84
C VAL A 294 24.86 -9.94 15.66
N GLU A 295 24.33 -10.45 14.55
CA GLU A 295 22.91 -10.52 14.19
C GLU A 295 22.19 -11.73 14.80
N GLU A 296 22.88 -12.86 15.04
CA GLU A 296 22.38 -13.94 15.92
C GLU A 296 22.06 -13.40 17.32
N GLU A 297 22.75 -12.33 17.72
CA GLU A 297 22.66 -11.73 19.05
C GLU A 297 21.77 -10.47 19.15
N TYR A 298 21.53 -9.71 18.05
CA TYR A 298 20.80 -8.43 18.08
C TYR A 298 19.79 -8.16 16.93
N ALA A 299 19.55 -9.13 16.03
CA ALA A 299 18.44 -9.20 15.07
C ALA A 299 18.24 -8.07 14.02
N LYS A 300 18.48 -8.39 12.73
CA LYS A 300 17.72 -7.85 11.57
C LYS A 300 17.69 -8.83 10.37
N THR A 301 17.51 -10.14 10.59
CA THR A 301 17.40 -11.09 9.45
C THR A 301 15.95 -11.21 8.99
N GLY A 302 15.66 -10.72 7.79
CA GLY A 302 14.39 -10.92 7.11
C GLY A 302 14.39 -10.31 5.72
N THR A 303 13.53 -10.81 4.84
CA THR A 303 13.16 -10.10 3.63
C THR A 303 12.37 -8.85 4.02
N ARG A 304 12.50 -7.75 3.27
CA ARG A 304 11.80 -6.51 3.67
C ARG A 304 10.29 -6.66 3.49
N ASP A 305 9.54 -6.30 4.53
CA ASP A 305 8.08 -6.35 4.53
C ASP A 305 7.44 -4.99 4.22
N LEU A 306 6.09 -4.92 4.26
CA LEU A 306 5.38 -3.67 3.98
C LEU A 306 5.78 -2.55 4.95
N GLY A 307 5.91 -2.86 6.25
CA GLY A 307 6.25 -1.88 7.28
C GLY A 307 7.59 -1.21 6.98
N GLN A 308 8.61 -2.03 6.71
CA GLN A 308 9.94 -1.54 6.37
C GLN A 308 10.00 -0.77 5.04
N ALA A 309 9.24 -1.21 4.04
CA ALA A 309 9.17 -0.51 2.76
C ALA A 309 8.51 0.87 2.90
N LEU A 310 7.39 0.98 3.64
CA LEU A 310 6.74 2.25 3.92
C LEU A 310 7.57 3.14 4.84
N ALA A 311 8.28 2.57 5.81
CA ALA A 311 9.11 3.32 6.72
C ALA A 311 10.26 4.05 6.01
N ASN A 312 10.90 3.38 5.06
CA ASN A 312 12.06 3.91 4.35
C ASN A 312 11.68 4.67 3.05
N GLY A 313 10.52 4.39 2.46
CA GLY A 313 10.11 4.94 1.16
C GLY A 313 8.83 5.76 1.18
N GLY A 314 8.01 5.68 2.23
CA GLY A 314 6.70 6.31 2.30
C GLY A 314 6.75 7.84 2.24
N VAL A 315 7.72 8.47 2.92
CA VAL A 315 7.93 9.93 2.85
C VAL A 315 8.27 10.37 1.42
N ALA A 316 9.13 9.62 0.73
CA ALA A 316 9.47 9.87 -0.67
C ALA A 316 8.25 9.73 -1.59
N ALA A 317 7.40 8.71 -1.35
CA ALA A 317 6.16 8.50 -2.08
C ALA A 317 5.16 9.65 -1.91
N VAL A 318 4.98 10.12 -0.67
CA VAL A 318 4.14 11.29 -0.37
C VAL A 318 4.69 12.54 -1.05
N ALA A 319 6.00 12.77 -0.98
CA ALA A 319 6.64 13.89 -1.65
C ALA A 319 6.47 13.83 -3.18
N ALA A 320 6.55 12.64 -3.80
CA ALA A 320 6.28 12.48 -5.23
C ALA A 320 4.81 12.79 -5.60
N VAL A 321 3.85 12.42 -4.75
CA VAL A 321 2.43 12.81 -4.93
C VAL A 321 2.27 14.32 -4.81
N LEU A 322 2.86 14.94 -3.78
CA LEU A 322 2.80 16.40 -3.58
C LEU A 322 3.46 17.16 -4.75
N LEU A 323 4.56 16.64 -5.31
CA LEU A 323 5.16 17.16 -6.54
C LEU A 323 4.15 17.14 -7.69
N GLY A 324 3.49 16.01 -7.94
CA GLY A 324 2.51 15.90 -9.03
C GLY A 324 1.26 16.77 -8.83
N VAL A 325 0.81 16.95 -7.59
CA VAL A 325 -0.39 17.75 -7.28
C VAL A 325 -0.09 19.26 -7.31
N THR A 326 1.06 19.68 -6.79
CA THR A 326 1.37 21.11 -6.61
C THR A 326 2.26 21.68 -7.71
N GLY A 327 3.02 20.84 -8.42
CA GLY A 327 4.08 21.26 -9.34
C GLY A 327 5.30 21.89 -8.66
N ASP A 328 5.35 21.93 -7.32
CA ASP A 328 6.43 22.57 -6.58
C ASP A 328 7.68 21.66 -6.53
N ALA A 329 8.74 22.11 -7.19
CA ALA A 329 10.00 21.40 -7.30
C ALA A 329 10.66 21.09 -5.94
N ARG A 330 10.32 21.81 -4.87
CA ARG A 330 10.84 21.52 -3.51
C ARG A 330 10.43 20.13 -3.03
N TYR A 331 9.30 19.60 -3.48
CA TYR A 331 8.91 18.23 -3.16
C TYR A 331 9.77 17.17 -3.87
N SER A 332 10.37 17.49 -5.01
CA SER A 332 11.40 16.63 -5.62
C SER A 332 12.65 16.55 -4.74
N LEU A 333 13.05 17.67 -4.13
CA LEU A 333 14.17 17.72 -3.19
C LEU A 333 13.85 16.98 -1.90
N ALA A 334 12.65 17.18 -1.33
CA ALA A 334 12.21 16.42 -0.15
C ALA A 334 12.18 14.91 -0.40
N MET A 335 11.71 14.48 -1.58
CA MET A 335 11.76 13.08 -1.97
C MET A 335 13.21 12.55 -2.01
N LEU A 336 14.13 13.28 -2.65
CA LEU A 336 15.55 12.89 -2.67
C LEU A 336 16.13 12.86 -1.26
N GLY A 337 15.84 13.85 -0.43
CA GLY A 337 16.22 13.94 0.99
C GLY A 337 15.78 12.73 1.81
N ALA A 338 14.55 12.27 1.62
CA ALA A 338 14.04 11.06 2.26
C ALA A 338 14.83 9.81 1.81
N LEU A 339 15.06 9.65 0.51
CA LEU A 339 15.76 8.48 -0.05
C LEU A 339 17.25 8.43 0.36
N VAL A 340 17.94 9.57 0.37
CA VAL A 340 19.34 9.63 0.82
C VAL A 340 19.44 9.39 2.33
N ALA A 341 18.49 9.86 3.14
CA ALA A 341 18.42 9.54 4.58
C ALA A 341 18.21 8.05 4.83
N ALA A 342 17.25 7.42 4.14
CA ALA A 342 17.03 5.98 4.25
C ALA A 342 18.28 5.17 3.86
N ASN A 343 18.98 5.56 2.78
CA ASN A 343 20.18 4.88 2.34
C ASN A 343 21.37 5.10 3.30
N ALA A 344 21.51 6.32 3.82
CA ALA A 344 22.55 6.70 4.76
C ALA A 344 22.44 5.91 6.07
N ASP A 345 21.22 5.80 6.62
CA ASP A 345 20.96 4.99 7.81
C ASP A 345 21.20 3.49 7.54
N THR A 346 20.73 2.98 6.41
CA THR A 346 20.95 1.57 6.05
C THR A 346 22.43 1.25 5.94
N TRP A 347 23.23 2.10 5.27
CA TRP A 347 24.67 1.86 5.16
C TRP A 347 25.39 2.01 6.50
N ALA A 348 24.96 2.97 7.34
CA ALA A 348 25.50 3.15 8.68
C ALA A 348 25.27 1.94 9.57
N THR A 349 24.08 1.35 9.55
CA THR A 349 23.75 0.16 10.35
C THR A 349 24.42 -1.11 9.80
N GLU A 350 24.47 -1.25 8.47
CA GLU A 350 25.07 -2.40 7.79
C GLU A 350 26.60 -2.47 7.94
N LEU A 351 27.30 -1.33 7.83
CA LEU A 351 28.77 -1.27 7.91
C LEU A 351 29.28 -0.84 9.29
N GLY A 352 28.52 -0.02 10.02
CA GLY A 352 28.92 0.50 11.32
C GLY A 352 29.02 -0.57 12.40
N VAL A 353 28.20 -1.63 12.32
CA VAL A 353 28.29 -2.81 13.20
C VAL A 353 29.63 -3.55 13.07
N LEU A 354 30.30 -3.42 11.93
CA LEU A 354 31.61 -4.04 11.66
C LEU A 354 32.78 -3.15 12.11
N SER A 355 32.51 -2.05 12.82
CA SER A 355 33.56 -1.14 13.28
C SER A 355 34.50 -1.83 14.27
N ARG A 356 35.81 -1.57 14.12
CA ARG A 356 36.84 -2.05 15.07
C ARG A 356 36.84 -1.26 16.38
N SER A 357 36.27 -0.05 16.39
CA SER A 357 36.18 0.79 17.57
C SER A 357 34.80 0.65 18.20
N PRO A 358 34.70 0.61 19.55
CA PRO A 358 33.41 0.51 20.21
C PRO A 358 32.54 1.73 19.87
N PRO A 359 31.26 1.53 19.50
CA PRO A 359 30.37 2.64 19.23
C PRO A 359 30.06 3.41 20.51
N ARG A 360 29.57 4.64 20.36
CA ARG A 360 29.23 5.53 21.46
C ARG A 360 27.77 5.96 21.35
N LEU A 361 27.06 6.02 22.47
CA LEU A 361 25.69 6.51 22.49
C LEU A 361 25.65 7.98 22.07
N VAL A 362 24.79 8.37 21.12
CA VAL A 362 24.79 9.73 20.55
C VAL A 362 24.51 10.83 21.59
N THR A 363 23.77 10.50 22.66
CA THR A 363 23.37 11.45 23.71
C THR A 363 24.42 11.66 24.80
N THR A 364 25.18 10.62 25.16
CA THR A 364 26.12 10.66 26.30
C THR A 364 27.57 10.46 25.91
N LEU A 365 27.83 10.08 24.66
CA LEU A 365 29.15 9.72 24.13
C LEU A 365 29.86 8.57 24.87
N ARG A 366 29.15 7.86 25.75
CA ARG A 366 29.66 6.68 26.46
C ARG A 366 29.77 5.50 25.50
N GLN A 367 30.82 4.71 25.66
CA GLN A 367 31.00 3.47 24.88
C GLN A 367 29.92 2.46 25.26
N VAL A 368 29.34 1.83 24.25
CA VAL A 368 28.29 0.82 24.39
C VAL A 368 28.56 -0.36 23.46
N PRO A 369 27.97 -1.54 23.72
CA PRO A 369 28.12 -2.68 22.83
C PRO A 369 27.64 -2.40 21.40
N PRO A 370 28.28 -2.97 20.36
CA PRO A 370 27.76 -2.97 19.00
C PRO A 370 26.30 -3.47 18.92
N GLY A 371 25.48 -2.79 18.12
CA GLY A 371 24.06 -3.10 17.97
C GLY A 371 23.13 -2.41 18.97
N THR A 372 23.66 -1.62 19.91
CA THR A 372 22.84 -0.80 20.82
C THR A 372 22.08 0.28 20.04
N SER A 373 20.76 0.36 20.19
CA SER A 373 19.94 1.39 19.52
C SER A 373 20.37 2.80 19.95
N GLY A 374 20.62 3.65 18.95
CA GLY A 374 21.12 5.03 19.13
C GLY A 374 22.64 5.18 19.34
N ALA A 375 23.41 4.10 19.14
CA ALA A 375 24.86 4.16 19.17
C ALA A 375 25.44 4.49 17.78
N VAL A 376 26.42 5.41 17.75
CA VAL A 376 27.13 5.84 16.55
C VAL A 376 28.60 5.44 16.60
N SER A 377 29.18 5.08 15.46
CA SER A 377 30.62 4.81 15.31
C SER A 377 31.20 5.65 14.18
N GLY A 378 32.52 5.89 14.20
CA GLY A 378 33.17 6.63 13.11
C GLY A 378 33.01 5.95 11.74
N ALA A 379 33.07 4.61 11.72
CA ALA A 379 32.79 3.83 10.52
C ALA A 379 31.34 3.97 10.06
N GLY A 380 30.38 3.99 11.00
CA GLY A 380 28.96 4.23 10.71
C GLY A 380 28.71 5.62 10.13
N LEU A 381 29.34 6.66 10.67
CA LEU A 381 29.24 8.03 10.13
C LEU A 381 29.84 8.14 8.73
N LEU A 382 31.00 7.54 8.48
CA LEU A 382 31.60 7.49 7.13
C LEU A 382 30.71 6.74 6.15
N ALA A 383 30.14 5.60 6.57
CA ALA A 383 29.20 4.83 5.77
C ALA A 383 27.90 5.60 5.48
N SER A 384 27.40 6.37 6.45
CA SER A 384 26.23 7.24 6.31
C SER A 384 26.47 8.32 5.24
N THR A 385 27.59 9.05 5.35
CA THR A 385 28.00 10.05 4.37
C THR A 385 28.18 9.44 2.97
N ALA A 386 28.85 8.28 2.88
CA ALA A 386 29.07 7.58 1.62
C ALA A 386 27.74 7.10 0.99
N GLY A 387 26.82 6.58 1.80
CA GLY A 387 25.50 6.14 1.36
C GLY A 387 24.66 7.30 0.83
N ALA A 388 24.66 8.44 1.51
CA ALA A 388 23.98 9.65 1.04
C ALA A 388 24.60 10.17 -0.27
N ALA A 389 25.93 10.26 -0.33
CA ALA A 389 26.65 10.71 -1.52
C ALA A 389 26.44 9.78 -2.72
N PHE A 390 26.35 8.46 -2.50
CA PHE A 390 26.07 7.49 -3.55
C PHE A 390 24.72 7.75 -4.22
N VAL A 391 23.63 7.85 -3.46
CA VAL A 391 22.29 8.10 -4.02
C VAL A 391 22.20 9.51 -4.61
N GLY A 392 22.84 10.51 -3.99
CA GLY A 392 22.98 11.85 -4.57
C GLY A 392 23.71 11.84 -5.91
N GLY A 393 24.80 11.08 -6.04
CA GLY A 393 25.52 10.90 -7.30
C GLY A 393 24.68 10.19 -8.36
N VAL A 394 23.91 9.15 -7.98
CA VAL A 394 22.95 8.51 -8.88
C VAL A 394 21.89 9.49 -9.38
N ALA A 395 21.38 10.36 -8.51
CA ALA A 395 20.45 11.42 -8.90
C ALA A 395 21.09 12.39 -9.91
N VAL A 396 22.36 12.77 -9.72
CA VAL A 396 23.12 13.63 -10.66
C VAL A 396 23.29 12.95 -12.02
N LEU A 397 23.66 11.67 -12.04
CA LEU A 397 23.76 10.90 -13.29
C LEU A 397 22.42 10.80 -14.04
N ALA A 398 21.32 10.89 -13.32
CA ALA A 398 19.97 10.92 -13.87
C ALA A 398 19.46 12.34 -14.22
N GLY A 399 20.31 13.37 -14.06
CA GLY A 399 20.02 14.75 -14.48
C GLY A 399 19.83 15.76 -13.35
N ALA A 400 20.03 15.39 -12.08
CA ALA A 400 19.99 16.36 -10.98
C ALA A 400 21.23 17.29 -11.02
N PRO A 401 21.11 18.57 -10.62
CA PRO A 401 22.26 19.45 -10.50
C PRO A 401 23.29 18.95 -9.49
N VAL A 402 24.58 18.91 -9.88
CA VAL A 402 25.68 18.50 -8.99
C VAL A 402 25.76 19.37 -7.72
N ALA A 403 25.32 20.63 -7.80
CA ALA A 403 25.26 21.56 -6.68
C ALA A 403 24.33 21.07 -5.52
N LEU A 404 23.43 20.12 -5.78
CA LEU A 404 22.57 19.54 -4.74
C LEU A 404 23.29 18.49 -3.89
N VAL A 405 24.40 17.91 -4.35
CA VAL A 405 25.06 16.80 -3.64
C VAL A 405 25.43 17.15 -2.19
N PRO A 406 26.02 18.31 -1.87
CA PRO A 406 26.30 18.68 -0.48
C PRO A 406 25.05 18.73 0.40
N TRP A 407 23.93 19.25 -0.13
CA TRP A 407 22.65 19.30 0.57
C TRP A 407 22.05 17.91 0.78
N LEU A 408 22.14 17.03 -0.21
CA LEU A 408 21.68 15.64 -0.10
C LEU A 408 22.54 14.84 0.89
N VAL A 409 23.85 15.07 0.93
CA VAL A 409 24.73 14.48 1.94
C VAL A 409 24.36 14.97 3.34
N LEU A 410 24.15 16.28 3.51
CA LEU A 410 23.71 16.86 4.77
C LEU A 410 22.36 16.28 5.21
N ALA A 411 21.38 16.20 4.31
CA ALA A 411 20.08 15.60 4.56
C ALA A 411 20.18 14.13 4.98
N GLY A 412 21.02 13.37 4.28
CA GLY A 412 21.22 11.94 4.57
C GLY A 412 21.83 11.70 5.94
N VAL A 413 22.90 12.44 6.27
CA VAL A 413 23.57 12.37 7.58
C VAL A 413 22.64 12.87 8.69
N ALA A 414 21.91 13.97 8.47
CA ALA A 414 20.95 14.49 9.43
C ALA A 414 19.84 13.46 9.74
N GLY A 415 19.27 12.82 8.72
CA GLY A 415 18.27 11.77 8.91
C GLY A 415 18.79 10.58 9.72
N SER A 416 19.98 10.08 9.38
CA SER A 416 20.67 9.01 10.12
C SER A 416 20.98 9.37 11.59
N LEU A 417 21.36 10.62 11.86
CA LEU A 417 21.57 11.11 13.22
C LEU A 417 20.26 11.26 14.00
N VAL A 418 19.17 11.67 13.34
CA VAL A 418 17.84 11.71 13.95
C VAL A 418 17.36 10.30 14.33
N ASP A 419 17.59 9.29 13.48
CA ASP A 419 17.34 7.88 13.82
C ASP A 419 18.07 7.50 15.11
N SER A 420 19.39 7.76 15.14
CA SER A 420 20.22 7.46 16.31
C SER A 420 19.79 8.21 17.57
N LEU A 421 19.36 9.48 17.43
CA LEU A 421 18.89 10.28 18.56
C LEU A 421 17.59 9.71 19.15
N LEU A 422 16.64 9.35 18.29
CA LEU A 422 15.37 8.75 18.70
C LEU A 422 15.59 7.37 19.33
N GLY A 423 16.48 6.57 18.74
CA GLY A 423 16.90 5.27 19.29
C GLY A 423 17.53 5.36 20.67
N ALA A 424 18.29 6.43 20.93
CA ALA A 424 18.92 6.65 22.24
C ALA A 424 17.96 7.20 23.31
N THR A 425 16.81 7.75 22.93
CA THR A 425 15.94 8.54 23.82
C THR A 425 14.54 7.96 24.00
N VAL A 426 13.77 7.85 22.92
CA VAL A 426 12.31 7.65 22.97
C VAL A 426 11.81 6.36 22.31
N GLN A 427 12.66 5.64 21.56
CA GLN A 427 12.30 4.39 20.89
C GLN A 427 11.96 3.26 21.89
N ASP A 428 10.95 2.43 21.59
CA ASP A 428 10.61 1.22 22.35
C ASP A 428 11.78 0.24 22.34
N VAL A 429 12.56 0.26 23.42
CA VAL A 429 13.61 -0.71 23.69
C VAL A 429 13.12 -1.60 24.84
N ARG A 430 13.27 -2.90 24.65
CA ARG A 430 12.80 -3.94 25.57
C ARG A 430 13.98 -4.78 26.05
N TRP A 431 13.78 -5.48 27.16
CA TRP A 431 14.77 -6.35 27.75
C TRP A 431 14.26 -7.79 27.76
N CYS A 432 15.10 -8.73 27.31
CA CYS A 432 14.83 -10.16 27.45
C CYS A 432 15.54 -10.70 28.69
N ASP A 433 14.79 -11.05 29.74
CA ASP A 433 15.37 -11.55 30.98
C ASP A 433 16.09 -12.91 30.80
N ALA A 434 15.66 -13.74 29.85
CA ALA A 434 16.29 -15.04 29.59
C ALA A 434 17.62 -14.93 28.85
N CYS A 435 17.80 -13.91 28.02
CA CYS A 435 19.02 -13.72 27.24
C CYS A 435 19.93 -12.63 27.83
N GLY A 436 19.41 -11.82 28.76
CA GLY A 436 20.15 -10.72 29.38
C GLY A 436 20.54 -9.62 28.39
N ARG A 437 19.66 -9.30 27.42
CA ARG A 437 19.97 -8.36 26.33
C ARG A 437 18.78 -7.47 25.97
N GLU A 438 19.12 -6.31 25.39
CA GLU A 438 18.16 -5.40 24.77
C GLU A 438 17.62 -5.96 23.46
N THR A 439 16.37 -5.64 23.15
CA THR A 439 15.70 -6.01 21.91
C THR A 439 14.59 -5.01 21.57
N GLU A 440 14.32 -4.83 20.28
CA GLU A 440 13.21 -3.99 19.79
C GLU A 440 11.92 -4.81 19.59
N ARG A 441 11.95 -6.12 19.85
CA ARG A 441 10.80 -7.03 19.63
C ARG A 441 10.03 -7.29 20.92
N ARG A 442 8.70 -7.43 20.79
CA ARG A 442 7.82 -7.82 21.91
C ARG A 442 8.09 -9.24 22.41
N VAL A 443 8.46 -10.14 21.50
CA VAL A 443 8.88 -11.51 21.79
C VAL A 443 10.29 -11.67 21.25
N HIS A 444 11.22 -12.03 22.13
CA HIS A 444 12.60 -12.26 21.78
C HIS A 444 12.74 -13.58 20.98
N ARG A 445 13.81 -13.77 20.20
CA ARG A 445 13.99 -15.00 19.38
C ARG A 445 13.98 -16.29 20.18
N CYS A 446 14.36 -16.22 21.46
CA CYS A 446 14.24 -17.36 22.38
C CYS A 446 12.79 -17.79 22.69
N GLY A 447 11.79 -17.11 22.09
CA GLY A 447 10.37 -17.38 22.28
C GLY A 447 9.77 -16.72 23.53
N ARG A 448 10.58 -16.09 24.39
CA ARG A 448 10.10 -15.42 25.60
C ARG A 448 9.66 -13.98 25.34
N PRO A 449 8.60 -13.49 26.01
CA PRO A 449 8.20 -12.10 25.95
C PRO A 449 9.30 -11.20 26.54
N ALA A 450 9.57 -10.07 25.90
CA ALA A 450 10.51 -9.06 26.38
C ALA A 450 9.75 -7.98 27.15
N ARG A 451 10.25 -7.63 28.33
CA ARG A 451 9.66 -6.57 29.16
C ARG A 451 10.08 -5.18 28.65
N PRO A 452 9.23 -4.16 28.72
CA PRO A 452 9.63 -2.79 28.37
C PRO A 452 10.83 -2.33 29.21
N LEU A 453 11.82 -1.72 28.58
CA LEU A 453 13.00 -1.15 29.25
C LEU A 453 12.96 0.38 29.21
N ARG A 454 12.73 0.99 28.04
CA ARG A 454 12.60 2.44 27.85
C ARG A 454 11.80 2.79 26.59
N GLY A 455 11.42 4.06 26.47
CA GLY A 455 10.75 4.62 25.31
C GLY A 455 9.24 4.40 25.27
N PHE A 456 8.61 4.84 24.19
CA PHE A 456 7.16 4.75 23.99
C PHE A 456 6.79 3.50 23.23
N SER A 457 5.84 2.71 23.75
CA SER A 457 5.44 1.40 23.18
C SER A 457 4.87 1.42 21.75
N TRP A 458 4.58 2.61 21.22
CA TRP A 458 4.12 2.82 19.84
C TRP A 458 5.24 3.29 18.91
N LEU A 459 6.38 3.73 19.44
CA LEU A 459 7.52 4.24 18.68
C LEU A 459 8.57 3.13 18.49
N GLY A 460 8.28 2.19 17.59
CA GLY A 460 9.23 1.14 17.19
C GLY A 460 10.20 1.59 16.09
N ASN A 461 11.10 0.69 15.66
CA ASN A 461 12.09 0.97 14.62
C ASN A 461 11.45 1.55 13.34
N ASP A 462 10.38 0.95 12.83
CA ASP A 462 9.75 1.44 11.59
C ASP A 462 9.22 2.87 11.73
N THR A 463 8.73 3.27 12.90
CA THR A 463 8.30 4.65 13.16
C THR A 463 9.49 5.60 13.24
N VAL A 464 10.60 5.17 13.86
CA VAL A 464 11.84 5.94 13.90
C VAL A 464 12.37 6.19 12.49
N ASN A 465 12.41 5.16 11.64
CA ASN A 465 12.79 5.27 10.23
C ASN A 465 11.91 6.28 9.46
N VAL A 466 10.59 6.33 9.70
CA VAL A 466 9.71 7.36 9.11
C VAL A 466 10.13 8.76 9.53
N VAL A 467 10.41 8.98 10.82
CA VAL A 467 10.82 10.31 11.33
C VAL A 467 12.19 10.70 10.80
N ALA A 468 13.12 9.75 10.71
CA ALA A 468 14.46 9.96 10.16
C ALA A 468 14.42 10.35 8.66
N THR A 469 13.61 9.65 7.86
CA THR A 469 13.42 9.99 6.44
C THR A 469 12.66 11.31 6.26
N ALA A 470 11.70 11.63 7.13
CA ALA A 470 11.05 12.94 7.15
C ALA A 470 12.02 14.07 7.51
N ALA A 471 12.95 13.85 8.44
CA ALA A 471 13.99 14.83 8.76
C ALA A 471 14.91 15.09 7.55
N GLY A 472 15.35 14.03 6.86
CA GLY A 472 16.11 14.16 5.61
C GLY A 472 15.34 14.92 4.53
N ALA A 473 14.05 14.63 4.37
CA ALA A 473 13.16 15.34 3.46
C ALA A 473 13.07 16.84 3.78
N LEU A 474 12.89 17.19 5.06
CA LEU A 474 12.81 18.58 5.51
C LEU A 474 14.10 19.34 5.27
N VAL A 475 15.26 18.74 5.52
CA VAL A 475 16.56 19.38 5.25
C VAL A 475 16.73 19.65 3.76
N ALA A 476 16.41 18.68 2.90
CA ALA A 476 16.55 18.84 1.46
C ALA A 476 15.50 19.79 0.85
N PHE A 477 14.30 19.91 1.44
CA PHE A 477 13.24 20.79 0.94
C PHE A 477 13.64 22.27 0.85
N TRP A 478 14.59 22.70 1.69
CA TRP A 478 15.07 24.08 1.77
C TRP A 478 16.44 24.31 1.09
N ALA A 479 16.95 23.31 0.38
CA ALA A 479 18.14 23.42 -0.47
C ALA A 479 17.81 24.18 -1.76
#